data_AF-E0UD27-F1
#
_entry.id   AF-E0UD27-F1
#
_cell.length_a   1.000
_cell.length_b   1.000
_cell.length_c   1.000
_cell.angle_alpha   90.00
_cell.angle_beta   90.00
_cell.angle_gamma   90.00
#
_symmetry.space_group_name_H-M   'P 1'
#
loop_
_entity.id
_entity.type
_entity.pdbx_description
1 polymer ?
#
loop_
_entity_poly.entity_id
_entity_poly.type
_entity_poly.pdbx_seq_one_letter_code
_entity_poly.pdbx_strand_id
1 'polypeptide(L)'
;MTQNFPKLTETCESCTFFEDYQDERDRGWCHAFNQSARKHHPKTHDCELVSIEPPKTVKVQLHSKAVEEDDCGYAVPVDSVVIDLTVNEITRNALETALQSLLDLSEWAIADFWQPELESVF
;
A
#
# COMPACT_ATOMS: atom_id res chain seq x y z
N MET A 1 4.86 26.16 -11.64
CA MET A 1 4.29 25.54 -10.43
C MET A 1 5.43 24.80 -9.76
N THR A 2 6.03 25.38 -8.72
CA THR A 2 7.22 24.85 -8.06
C THR A 2 6.80 23.64 -7.24
N GLN A 3 7.11 22.44 -7.75
CA GLN A 3 6.94 21.21 -7.00
C GLN A 3 7.89 21.29 -5.80
N ASN A 4 7.31 21.41 -4.60
CA ASN A 4 8.04 21.28 -3.33
C ASN A 4 8.41 19.81 -3.18
N PHE A 5 9.52 19.40 -3.80
CA PHE A 5 10.15 18.12 -3.45
C PHE A 5 10.51 18.19 -1.96
N PRO A 6 10.14 17.19 -1.15
CA PRO A 6 10.55 17.15 0.25
C PRO A 6 12.07 17.26 0.26
N LYS A 7 12.58 18.26 1.00
CA LYS A 7 14.00 18.58 1.14
C LYS A 7 14.75 17.26 1.37
N LEU A 8 15.58 16.86 0.41
CA LEU A 8 16.43 15.68 0.52
C LEU A 8 17.24 15.83 1.80
N THR A 9 16.99 14.95 2.76
CA THR A 9 17.68 14.97 4.03
C THR A 9 19.03 14.30 3.88
N GLU A 10 20.10 14.95 4.34
CA GLU A 10 21.47 14.49 4.15
C GLU A 10 21.77 13.20 4.94
N THR A 11 20.97 12.93 5.98
CA THR A 11 21.09 11.77 6.86
C THR A 11 19.74 11.07 7.09
N CYS A 12 19.80 9.83 7.55
CA CYS A 12 18.62 9.05 7.96
C CYS A 12 17.82 9.71 9.09
N GLU A 13 18.44 10.51 9.96
CA GLU A 13 17.76 11.23 11.06
C GLU A 13 16.53 12.02 10.60
N SER A 14 16.64 12.66 9.44
CA SER A 14 15.57 13.49 8.90
C SER A 14 14.83 12.80 7.74
N CYS A 15 15.14 11.53 7.47
CA CYS A 15 14.49 10.74 6.41
C CYS A 15 13.11 10.25 6.85
N THR A 16 12.09 10.46 6.03
CA THR A 16 10.71 10.00 6.29
C THR A 16 10.58 8.48 6.38
N PHE A 17 11.50 7.74 5.76
CA PHE A 17 11.53 6.28 5.75
C PHE A 17 12.37 5.67 6.89
N PHE A 18 12.92 6.50 7.78
CA PHE A 18 13.73 6.04 8.89
C PHE A 18 12.94 6.08 10.19
N GLU A 19 12.89 4.95 10.88
CA GLU A 19 12.33 4.83 12.23
C GLU A 19 13.48 4.69 13.23
N ASP A 20 13.62 5.64 14.13
CA ASP A 20 14.68 5.65 15.15
C ASP A 20 14.31 4.72 16.32
N TYR A 21 15.23 3.85 16.74
CA TYR A 21 15.00 2.94 17.88
C TYR A 21 15.15 3.63 19.24
N GLN A 22 15.59 4.90 19.27
CA GLN A 22 15.91 5.66 20.47
C GLN A 22 16.96 4.96 21.36
N ASP A 23 17.84 4.17 20.74
CA ASP A 23 18.92 3.44 21.39
C ASP A 23 20.16 4.33 21.51
N GLU A 24 20.96 4.13 22.56
CA GLU A 24 22.24 4.83 22.83
C GLU A 24 23.30 4.67 21.72
N ARG A 25 23.02 3.85 20.71
CA ARG A 25 23.86 3.60 19.53
C ARG A 25 23.39 4.32 18.27
N ASP A 26 22.38 5.20 18.37
CA ASP A 26 21.81 5.95 17.25
C ASP A 26 21.42 5.03 16.07
N ARG A 27 20.80 3.89 16.40
CA ARG A 27 20.33 2.91 15.41
C ARG A 27 18.84 3.07 15.17
N GLY A 28 18.42 2.69 13.97
CA GLY A 28 17.02 2.62 13.59
C GLY A 28 16.79 1.63 12.46
N TRP A 29 15.57 1.61 11.97
CA TRP A 29 15.16 0.82 10.82
C TRP A 29 14.95 1.71 9.61
N CYS A 30 15.51 1.32 8.47
CA CYS A 30 15.21 1.96 7.20
C CYS A 30 14.13 1.14 6.49
N HIS A 31 12.91 1.67 6.45
CA HIS A 31 11.77 1.03 5.79
C HIS A 31 11.95 0.96 4.27
N ALA A 32 12.69 1.91 3.68
CA ALA A 32 12.92 1.93 2.24
C ALA A 32 13.74 0.74 1.73
N PHE A 33 14.65 0.22 2.55
CA PHE A 33 15.52 -0.92 2.22
C PHE A 33 15.28 -2.14 3.12
N ASN A 34 14.28 -2.05 3.99
CA ASN A 34 13.94 -3.05 5.01
C ASN A 34 15.16 -3.60 5.77
N GLN A 35 16.03 -2.70 6.25
CA GLN A 35 17.28 -3.06 6.94
C GLN A 35 17.62 -2.11 8.08
N SER A 36 18.48 -2.53 9.00
CA SER A 36 18.97 -1.66 10.07
C SER A 36 19.89 -0.57 9.52
N ALA A 37 19.63 0.68 9.89
CA ALA A 37 20.44 1.84 9.52
C ALA A 37 20.84 2.65 10.76
N ARG A 38 21.82 3.55 10.60
CA ARG A 38 22.20 4.50 11.66
C ARG A 38 21.55 5.84 11.40
N LYS A 39 21.23 6.57 12.46
CA LYS A 39 20.65 7.93 12.42
C LYS A 39 21.49 8.88 11.56
N HIS A 40 22.82 8.80 11.71
CA HIS A 40 23.79 9.60 10.95
C HIS A 40 24.27 8.93 9.65
N HIS A 41 23.58 7.90 9.14
CA HIS A 41 23.94 7.28 7.87
C HIS A 41 23.80 8.32 6.73
N PRO A 42 24.88 8.59 5.97
CA PRO A 42 24.84 9.58 4.90
C PRO A 42 23.97 9.08 3.76
N LYS A 43 23.26 10.00 3.11
CA LYS A 43 22.45 9.69 1.93
C LYS A 43 23.31 9.10 0.82
N THR A 44 22.95 7.91 0.32
CA THR A 44 23.56 7.31 -0.87
C THR A 44 22.70 7.58 -2.09
N HIS A 45 23.26 7.36 -3.28
CA HIS A 45 22.51 7.46 -4.54
C HIS A 45 21.27 6.54 -4.54
N ASP A 46 21.37 5.36 -3.92
CA ASP A 46 20.23 4.46 -3.73
C ASP A 46 19.09 5.13 -2.94
N CYS A 47 19.39 5.99 -1.96
CA CYS A 47 18.37 6.75 -1.24
C CYS A 47 17.68 7.84 -2.10
N GLU A 48 18.26 8.22 -3.25
CA GLU A 48 17.61 9.07 -4.26
C GLU A 48 16.74 8.25 -5.21
N LEU A 49 17.15 7.00 -5.46
CA LEU A 49 16.44 6.03 -6.28
C LEU A 49 15.30 5.32 -5.55
N VAL A 50 15.23 5.42 -4.22
CA VAL A 50 14.02 5.16 -3.43
C VAL A 50 12.96 6.10 -3.94
N SER A 51 12.32 5.61 -4.99
CA SER A 51 11.19 6.23 -5.60
C SER A 51 10.12 6.17 -4.53
N ILE A 52 9.65 7.35 -4.13
CA ILE A 52 8.30 7.49 -3.64
C ILE A 52 7.45 7.04 -4.83
N GLU A 53 7.32 5.73 -5.05
CA GLU A 53 6.37 5.23 -6.03
C GLU A 53 5.05 5.86 -5.59
N PRO A 54 4.44 6.69 -6.46
CA PRO A 54 3.20 7.33 -6.07
C PRO A 54 2.25 6.23 -5.64
N PRO A 55 1.51 6.44 -4.53
CA PRO A 55 0.64 5.40 -4.03
C PRO A 55 -0.30 4.98 -5.16
N LYS A 56 -0.28 3.70 -5.48
CA LYS A 56 -0.98 3.15 -6.64
C LYS A 56 -2.44 3.05 -6.27
N THR A 57 -3.30 3.63 -7.10
CA THR A 57 -4.73 3.39 -6.98
C THR A 57 -5.03 2.00 -7.54
N VAL A 58 -5.73 1.17 -6.76
CA VAL A 58 -6.13 -0.18 -7.09
C VAL A 58 -7.63 -0.28 -6.88
N LYS A 59 -8.35 -0.78 -7.88
CA LYS A 59 -9.75 -1.17 -7.75
C LYS A 59 -9.79 -2.57 -7.18
N VAL A 60 -10.52 -2.75 -6.08
CA VAL A 60 -10.75 -4.07 -5.48
C VAL A 60 -12.22 -4.40 -5.61
N GLN A 61 -12.52 -5.51 -6.25
CA GLN A 61 -13.85 -6.08 -6.32
C GLN A 61 -14.06 -6.99 -5.11
N LEU A 62 -15.09 -6.66 -4.33
CA LEU A 62 -15.54 -7.41 -3.18
C LEU A 62 -16.87 -8.07 -3.52
N HIS A 63 -17.01 -9.32 -3.11
CA HIS A 63 -18.28 -10.04 -3.12
C HIS A 63 -18.76 -10.27 -1.69
N SER A 64 -20.06 -10.15 -1.48
CA SER A 64 -20.67 -10.56 -0.22
C SER A 64 -20.45 -12.06 0.01
N LYS A 65 -20.17 -12.44 1.26
CA LYS A 65 -20.11 -13.86 1.63
C LYS A 65 -21.49 -14.51 1.66
N ALA A 66 -22.54 -13.70 1.82
CA ALA A 66 -23.90 -14.16 1.57
C ALA A 66 -24.05 -14.49 0.08
N VAL A 67 -24.54 -15.69 -0.20
CA VAL A 67 -24.78 -16.21 -1.55
C VAL A 67 -26.24 -16.61 -1.68
N GLU A 68 -26.81 -16.35 -2.85
CA GLU A 68 -28.13 -16.81 -3.27
C GLU A 68 -28.00 -17.78 -4.43
N GLU A 69 -28.98 -18.65 -4.62
CA GLU A 69 -29.02 -19.56 -5.75
C GLU A 69 -29.70 -18.85 -6.93
N ASP A 70 -29.00 -18.73 -8.05
CA ASP A 70 -29.58 -18.26 -9.32
C ASP A 70 -30.58 -19.31 -9.88
N ASP A 71 -31.37 -18.93 -10.89
CA ASP A 71 -32.33 -19.79 -11.59
C ASP A 71 -31.70 -21.09 -12.15
N CYS A 72 -30.37 -21.08 -12.37
CA CYS A 72 -29.59 -22.25 -12.79
C CYS A 72 -29.02 -23.10 -11.63
N GLY A 73 -29.31 -22.77 -10.36
CA GLY A 73 -28.80 -23.47 -9.17
C GLY A 73 -27.32 -23.18 -8.83
N TYR A 74 -26.77 -22.08 -9.34
CA TYR A 74 -25.42 -21.63 -9.00
C TYR A 74 -25.47 -20.63 -7.85
N ALA A 75 -24.63 -20.84 -6.84
CA ALA A 75 -24.44 -19.89 -5.76
C ALA A 75 -23.76 -18.62 -6.30
N VAL A 76 -24.49 -17.52 -6.33
CA VAL A 76 -24.02 -16.19 -6.71
C VAL A 76 -24.00 -15.27 -5.49
N PRO A 77 -23.00 -14.40 -5.34
CA PRO A 77 -22.96 -13.45 -4.23
C PRO A 77 -24.17 -12.49 -4.33
N VAL A 78 -24.82 -12.23 -3.19
CA VAL A 78 -25.98 -11.34 -3.13
C VAL A 78 -25.63 -9.90 -3.47
N ASP A 79 -24.40 -9.48 -3.18
CA ASP A 79 -23.92 -8.13 -3.41
C ASP A 79 -22.47 -8.15 -3.92
N SER A 80 -22.15 -7.16 -4.75
CA SER A 80 -20.80 -6.96 -5.26
C SER A 80 -20.51 -5.47 -5.34
N VAL A 81 -19.37 -5.07 -4.77
CA VAL A 81 -18.94 -3.67 -4.74
C VAL A 81 -17.50 -3.57 -5.21
N VAL A 82 -17.20 -2.51 -5.96
CA VAL A 82 -15.83 -2.16 -6.36
C VAL A 82 -15.43 -0.93 -5.58
N ILE A 83 -14.30 -1.00 -4.89
CA ILE A 83 -13.76 0.13 -4.14
C ILE A 83 -12.39 0.54 -4.69
N ASP A 84 -12.12 1.83 -4.67
CA ASP A 84 -10.83 2.40 -5.04
C ASP A 84 -9.96 2.54 -3.79
N LEU A 85 -8.90 1.75 -3.72
CA LEU A 85 -7.92 1.78 -2.64
C LEU A 85 -6.63 2.43 -3.11
N THR A 86 -6.04 3.25 -2.25
CA THR A 86 -4.75 3.86 -2.50
C THR A 86 -3.72 3.15 -1.64
N VAL A 87 -2.91 2.27 -2.25
CA VAL A 87 -1.92 1.46 -1.55
C VAL A 87 -0.52 1.71 -2.12
N ASN A 88 0.49 1.72 -1.25
CA ASN A 88 1.88 1.82 -1.68
C ASN A 88 2.34 0.51 -2.37
N GLU A 89 1.75 -0.62 -2.00
CA GLU A 89 2.09 -1.93 -2.54
C GLU A 89 0.81 -2.72 -2.87
N ILE A 90 0.76 -3.33 -4.06
CA ILE A 90 -0.37 -4.12 -4.54
C ILE A 90 -0.16 -5.57 -4.15
N THR A 91 -0.22 -5.83 -2.85
CA THR A 91 -0.19 -7.18 -2.30
C THR A 91 -1.51 -7.48 -1.60
N ARG A 92 -1.92 -8.76 -1.60
CA ARG A 92 -3.16 -9.18 -0.95
C ARG A 92 -3.24 -8.72 0.52
N ASN A 93 -2.13 -8.83 1.25
CA ASN A 93 -2.05 -8.40 2.66
C ASN A 93 -2.20 -6.87 2.82
N ALA A 94 -1.60 -6.07 1.94
CA ALA A 94 -1.74 -4.61 1.97
C ALA A 94 -3.18 -4.18 1.63
N LEU A 95 -3.80 -4.83 0.64
CA LEU A 95 -5.20 -4.60 0.28
C LEU A 95 -6.14 -5.01 1.40
N GLU A 96 -5.95 -6.19 2.01
CA GLU A 96 -6.73 -6.64 3.16
C GLU A 96 -6.62 -5.68 4.34
N THR A 97 -5.42 -5.22 4.67
CA THR A 97 -5.20 -4.25 5.76
C THR A 97 -5.90 -2.92 5.46
N ALA A 98 -5.78 -2.41 4.24
CA ALA A 98 -6.46 -1.18 3.82
C ALA A 98 -7.99 -1.34 3.83
N LEU A 99 -8.49 -2.49 3.40
CA LEU A 99 -9.91 -2.87 3.41
C LEU A 99 -10.48 -2.96 4.81
N GLN A 100 -9.78 -3.61 5.74
CA GLN A 100 -10.22 -3.73 7.14
C GLN A 100 -10.44 -2.37 7.80
N SER A 101 -9.69 -1.34 7.37
CA SER A 101 -9.86 0.02 7.88
C SER A 101 -11.08 0.75 7.28
N LEU A 102 -11.61 0.28 6.15
CA LEU A 102 -12.69 0.93 5.40
C LEU A 102 -14.03 0.20 5.52
N LEU A 103 -13.99 -1.12 5.66
CA LEU A 103 -15.16 -2.00 5.60
C LEU A 103 -14.95 -3.22 6.51
N ASP A 104 -16.06 -3.74 7.05
CA ASP A 104 -16.04 -4.98 7.81
C ASP A 104 -15.86 -6.20 6.89
N LEU A 105 -14.66 -6.77 6.84
CA LEU A 105 -14.36 -7.96 6.03
C LEU A 105 -15.01 -9.26 6.57
N SER A 106 -15.78 -9.21 7.67
CA SER A 106 -16.51 -10.39 8.12
C SER A 106 -17.61 -10.75 7.12
N GLU A 107 -18.21 -9.75 6.46
CA GLU A 107 -19.32 -9.93 5.51
C GLU A 107 -18.88 -9.97 4.04
N TRP A 108 -17.64 -9.58 3.74
CA TRP A 108 -17.13 -9.40 2.38
C TRP A 108 -15.86 -10.20 2.14
N ALA A 109 -15.69 -10.67 0.89
CA ALA A 109 -14.50 -11.38 0.44
C ALA A 109 -13.92 -10.69 -0.80
N ILE A 110 -12.59 -10.62 -0.89
CA ILE A 110 -11.89 -10.10 -2.06
C ILE A 110 -12.05 -11.11 -3.20
N ALA A 111 -12.79 -10.72 -4.23
CA ALA A 111 -12.98 -11.52 -5.43
C ALA A 111 -11.83 -11.29 -6.42
N ASP A 112 -11.53 -10.02 -6.71
CA ASP A 112 -10.49 -9.62 -7.67
C ASP A 112 -9.93 -8.22 -7.36
N PHE A 113 -8.77 -7.87 -7.91
CA PHE A 113 -8.19 -6.53 -7.79
C PHE A 113 -7.30 -6.17 -8.99
N TRP A 114 -7.42 -4.94 -9.49
CA TRP A 114 -6.66 -4.45 -10.64
C TRP A 114 -6.33 -2.96 -10.54
N GLN A 115 -5.32 -2.51 -11.29
CA GLN A 115 -4.99 -1.08 -11.38
C GLN A 115 -5.75 -0.45 -12.55
N PRO A 116 -6.56 0.61 -12.32
CA PRO A 116 -7.25 1.31 -13.41
C PRO A 116 -6.29 2.03 -14.37
N GLU A 117 -5.07 2.39 -13.94
CA GLU A 117 -4.08 3.03 -14.82
C GLU A 117 -3.55 2.10 -15.94
N LEU A 118 -3.80 0.78 -15.85
CA LEU A 118 -3.51 -0.16 -16.95
C LEU A 118 -4.66 -0.26 -17.98
N GLU A 119 -5.81 0.38 -17.73
CA GLU A 119 -6.95 0.39 -18.67
C GLU A 119 -6.78 1.41 -19.83
N SER A 120 -5.67 2.16 -19.87
CA SER A 120 -5.44 3.22 -20.87
C SER A 120 -4.54 2.81 -22.05
N VAL A 121 -4.51 1.54 -22.44
CA VAL A 121 -3.88 1.13 -23.72
C VAL A 121 -4.58 -0.08 -24.32
N PHE A 122 -5.82 0.04 -24.82
CA PHE A 122 -6.31 -0.78 -25.94
C PHE A 122 -7.40 -0.06 -26.74
#